data_AF-A0A367JD46-F1
#
_entry.id   AF-A0A367JD46-F1
#
_cell.length_a   1.000
_cell.length_b   1.000
_cell.length_c   1.000
_cell.angle_alpha   90.00
_cell.angle_beta   90.00
_cell.angle_gamma   90.00
#
_symmetry.space_group_name_H-M   'P 1'
#
loop_
_entity.id
_entity.type
_entity.pdbx_description
1 polymer ?
#
loop_
_entity_poly.entity_id
_entity_poly.type
_entity_poly.pdbx_seq_one_letter_code
_entity_poly.pdbx_strand_id
1 'polypeptide(L)' 'MNNETEINSSVNQIFDNIERCDHATTDKERMKWAQKANDIHQTATHHPMAFDEHGRMKLNSEEAKKCPILH' A
#
# COMPACT_ATOMS: atom_id res chain seq x y z
N MET A 1 3.03 25.04 5.38
CA MET A 1 2.02 24.40 4.52
C MET A 1 2.79 23.41 3.65
N ASN A 2 2.50 22.10 3.68
CA ASN A 2 2.75 21.13 2.58
C ASN A 2 2.72 19.64 3.01
N ASN A 3 2.89 19.29 4.30
CA ASN A 3 2.91 17.87 4.70
C ASN A 3 1.57 17.14 4.46
N GLU A 4 0.43 17.79 4.68
CA GLU A 4 -0.88 17.14 4.48
C GLU A 4 -1.15 16.82 3.00
N THR A 5 -0.72 17.68 2.08
CA THR A 5 -0.93 17.49 0.64
C THR A 5 -0.09 16.33 0.10
N GLU A 6 1.15 16.21 0.58
CA GLU A 6 2.06 15.12 0.21
C GLU A 6 1.58 13.78 0.78
N ILE A 7 1.15 13.76 2.05
CA ILE A 7 0.59 12.56 2.68
C ILE A 7 -0.69 12.11 1.97
N ASN A 8 -1.63 13.03 1.68
CA ASN A 8 -2.87 12.70 0.97
C ASN A 8 -2.61 12.20 -0.46
N SER A 9 -1.60 12.73 -1.14
CA SER A 9 -1.17 12.23 -2.45
C SER A 9 -0.62 10.81 -2.36
N SER A 10 0.22 10.52 -1.34
CA SER A 10 0.74 9.17 -1.09
C SER A 10 -0.36 8.18 -0.74
N VAL A 11 -1.37 8.58 0.05
CA VAL A 11 -2.54 7.74 0.40
C VAL A 11 -3.30 7.33 -0.86
N ASN A 12 -3.63 8.28 -1.73
CA ASN A 12 -4.34 7.98 -2.98
C ASN A 12 -3.54 7.02 -3.87
N GLN A 13 -2.23 7.23 -3.98
CA GLN A 13 -1.37 6.33 -4.75
C GLN A 13 -1.29 4.92 -4.15
N ILE A 14 -1.32 4.77 -2.83
CA ILE A 14 -1.35 3.46 -2.17
C ILE A 14 -2.63 2.72 -2.58
N PHE A 15 -3.80 3.36 -2.46
CA PHE A 15 -5.08 2.74 -2.83
C PHE A 15 -5.18 2.44 -4.33
N ASP A 16 -4.72 3.33 -5.21
CA ASP A 16 -4.68 3.08 -6.66
C ASP A 16 -3.84 1.84 -7.01
N ASN A 17 -2.70 1.65 -6.34
CA ASN A 17 -1.85 0.48 -6.56
C ASN A 17 -2.49 -0.80 -5.98
N ILE A 18 -3.22 -0.71 -4.87
CA ILE A 18 -3.97 -1.85 -4.31
C ILE A 18 -5.10 -2.25 -5.26
N GLU A 19 -5.85 -1.31 -5.79
CA GLU A 19 -6.91 -1.58 -6.77
C GLU A 19 -6.33 -2.24 -8.04
N ARG A 20 -5.19 -1.74 -8.54
CA ARG A 20 -4.48 -2.39 -9.66
C ARG A 20 -3.97 -3.79 -9.32
N CYS A 21 -3.62 -4.05 -8.06
CA CYS A 21 -3.27 -5.38 -7.60
C CYS A 21 -4.49 -6.31 -7.66
N ASP A 22 -5.66 -5.86 -7.20
CA ASP A 22 -6.89 -6.66 -7.25
C ASP A 22 -7.37 -6.95 -8.68
N HIS A 23 -7.13 -6.03 -9.62
CA HIS A 23 -7.43 -6.23 -11.05
C HIS A 23 -6.34 -6.95 -11.85
N ALA A 24 -5.16 -7.20 -11.27
CA ALA A 24 -4.08 -7.86 -11.97
C ALA A 24 -4.38 -9.34 -12.22
N THR A 25 -4.12 -9.80 -13.44
CA THR A 25 -4.46 -11.17 -13.88
C THR A 25 -3.37 -12.18 -13.54
N THR A 26 -2.14 -11.72 -13.31
CA THR A 26 -0.97 -12.57 -13.02
C THR A 26 -0.40 -12.29 -11.62
N ASP A 27 0.20 -13.31 -10.99
CA ASP A 27 0.88 -13.16 -9.70
C ASP A 27 2.03 -12.15 -9.77
N LYS A 28 2.75 -12.13 -10.89
CA LYS A 28 3.84 -11.18 -11.12
C LYS A 28 3.36 -9.72 -11.13
N GLU A 29 2.22 -9.45 -11.76
CA GLU A 29 1.64 -8.11 -11.76
C GLU A 29 1.08 -7.73 -10.39
N ARG A 30 0.40 -8.67 -9.71
CA ARG A 30 -0.06 -8.48 -8.32
C ARG A 30 1.08 -8.06 -7.41
N MET A 31 2.16 -8.85 -7.39
CA MET A 31 3.35 -8.55 -6.60
C MET A 31 3.94 -7.19 -6.93
N LYS A 32 4.05 -6.83 -8.21
CA LYS A 32 4.59 -5.53 -8.64
C LYS A 32 3.77 -4.36 -8.10
N TRP A 33 2.44 -4.45 -8.16
CA TRP A 33 1.57 -3.39 -7.68
C TRP A 33 1.54 -3.31 -6.15
N ALA A 34 1.51 -4.47 -5.48
CA ALA A 34 1.58 -4.54 -4.04
C ALA A 34 2.92 -3.99 -3.49
N GLN A 35 4.04 -4.29 -4.15
CA GLN A 35 5.34 -3.71 -3.78
C GLN A 35 5.36 -2.20 -3.93
N LYS A 36 4.80 -1.64 -5.01
CA LYS A 36 4.69 -0.18 -5.16
C LYS A 36 3.85 0.46 -4.06
N ALA A 37 2.72 -0.13 -3.72
CA ALA A 37 1.89 0.34 -2.61
C ALA A 37 2.69 0.31 -1.29
N ASN A 38 3.42 -0.77 -1.04
CA ASN A 38 4.26 -0.90 0.15
C ASN A 38 5.42 0.11 0.18
N ASP A 39 6.09 0.37 -0.94
CA ASP A 39 7.23 1.29 -1.00
C ASP A 39 6.78 2.73 -0.69
N ILE A 40 5.63 3.14 -1.23
CA ILE A 40 5.02 4.44 -0.94
C ILE A 40 4.61 4.51 0.54
N HIS A 41 3.96 3.45 1.03
CA HIS A 41 3.59 3.34 2.44
C HIS A 41 4.82 3.43 3.37
N GLN A 42 5.88 2.68 3.07
CA GLN A 42 7.10 2.66 3.87
C GLN A 42 7.81 4.01 3.83
N THR A 43 7.80 4.71 2.70
CA THR A 43 8.35 6.06 2.59
C THR A 43 7.56 7.05 3.45
N ALA A 44 6.23 6.92 3.47
CA ALA A 44 5.36 7.82 4.21
C ALA A 44 5.31 7.53 5.73
N THR A 45 5.38 6.26 6.11
CA THR A 45 5.20 5.82 7.51
C THR A 45 6.47 5.32 8.18
N HIS A 46 7.54 5.07 7.43
CA HIS A 46 8.76 4.37 7.87
C HIS A 46 8.53 2.91 8.32
N HIS A 47 7.39 2.31 7.98
CA HIS A 47 7.06 0.93 8.33
C HIS A 47 6.66 0.13 7.07
N PRO A 48 7.22 -1.07 6.84
CA PRO A 48 6.78 -1.95 5.77
C PRO A 48 5.49 -2.70 6.16
N MET A 49 4.70 -3.05 5.16
CA MET A 49 3.48 -3.84 5.27
C MET A 49 3.76 -5.31 4.94
N ALA A 50 2.98 -6.20 5.55
CA ALA A 50 3.03 -7.62 5.23
C ALA A 50 2.27 -7.91 3.92
N PHE A 51 2.70 -8.95 3.20
CA PHE A 51 1.99 -9.50 2.04
C PHE A 51 1.32 -10.84 2.38
N ASP A 52 0.29 -11.19 1.64
CA ASP A 52 -0.33 -12.52 1.66
C ASP A 52 0.36 -13.51 0.69
N GLU A 53 -0.11 -14.75 0.70
CA GLU A 53 0.40 -15.82 -0.15
C GLU A 53 0.18 -15.58 -1.65
N HIS A 54 -0.73 -14.65 -2.00
CA HIS A 54 -1.03 -14.24 -3.36
C HIS A 54 -0.31 -12.94 -3.76
N GLY A 55 0.56 -12.42 -2.89
CA GLY A 55 1.33 -11.20 -3.12
C GLY A 55 0.52 -9.91 -2.97
N ARG A 56 -0.62 -9.93 -2.27
CA ARG A 56 -1.43 -8.74 -1.95
C ARG A 56 -1.01 -8.17 -0.60
N MET A 57 -1.11 -6.85 -0.44
CA MET A 57 -0.87 -6.21 0.86
C MET A 57 -1.93 -6.64 1.88
N LYS A 58 -1.49 -7.09 3.06
CA LYS A 58 -2.39 -7.46 4.17
C LYS A 58 -2.89 -6.21 4.88
N LEU A 59 -3.95 -5.59 4.34
CA LEU A 59 -4.63 -4.46 4.97
C LEU A 59 -5.34 -4.79 6.29
N ASN A 60 -5.56 -6.08 6.56
CA ASN A 60 -6.20 -6.55 7.79
C ASN A 60 -5.20 -6.97 8.88
N SER A 61 -3.89 -6.81 8.66
CA SER A 61 -2.90 -7.14 9.69
C SER A 61 -2.95 -6.14 10.85
N GLU A 62 -2.43 -6.53 12.01
CA GLU A 62 -2.35 -5.65 13.18
C GLU A 62 -1.50 -4.40 12.91
N GLU A 63 -0.49 -4.51 12.04
CA GLU A 63 0.33 -3.38 11.58
C GLU A 63 -0.48 -2.42 10.71
N ALA A 64 -1.27 -2.95 9.76
CA ALA A 64 -2.12 -2.16 8.89
C ALA A 64 -3.16 -1.34 9.66
N LYS A 65 -3.80 -1.97 10.66
CA LYS A 65 -4.79 -1.33 11.55
C LYS A 65 -4.22 -0.17 12.36
N LYS A 66 -2.91 -0.21 12.65
CA LYS A 66 -2.21 0.84 13.40
C LYS A 66 -1.71 1.95 12.49
N CYS A 67 -1.85 1.82 11.17
CA CYS A 67 -1.37 2.79 10.21
C CYS A 67 -2.40 3.90 9.97
N PRO A 68 -2.12 5.15 10.38
CA PRO A 68 -3.03 6.28 10.18
C PRO A 68 -3.10 6.74 8.71
N ILE A 69 -2.27 6.20 7.82
CA ILE A 69 -2.33 6.48 6.37
C ILE A 69 -3.36 5.57 5.68
N LEU A 70 -3.72 4.45 6.31
CA LEU A 70 -4.67 3.48 5.76
C LEU A 70 -6.08 3.59 6.40
N HIS A 71 -6.25 4.45 7.41
CA HIS A 71 -7.47 4.62 8.21
C HIS A 71 -7.76 6.09 8.49
#